data_AF-A0A378KAC2-F1
#
_entry.id   AF-A0A378KAC2-F1
#
_cell.length_a   1.000
_cell.length_b   1.000
_cell.length_c   1.000
_cell.angle_alpha   90.00
_cell.angle_beta   90.00
_cell.angle_gamma   90.00
#
_symmetry.space_group_name_H-M   'P 1'
#
loop_
_entity.id
_entity.type
_entity.pdbx_description
1 polymer ?
#
loop_
_entity_poly.entity_id
_entity_poly.type
_entity_poly.pdbx_seq_one_letter_code
_entity_poly.pdbx_strand_id
1 'polypeptide(L)'
;MDGISAAAVPGAQIVLLLSHKKSLYHQVLDKICSSQKWNQYFLNFDNPRSFFNPKIYKDMVSKSGLYVNELIEEEMTYFFDTKEQLKNFFSAAGSQIKQIPEDRKEEFLNDFANEFLRQANCDEDELIPVRFWCLLVKANKPTVKLEIINDKSSNFSSSATYKP
;
A
#
# COMPACT_ATOMS: atom_id res chain seq x y z
N MET A 1 -13.36 15.09 3.21
CA MET A 1 -12.91 13.82 2.61
C MET A 1 -13.10 12.75 3.64
N ASP A 2 -14.03 11.83 3.40
CA ASP A 2 -14.33 10.75 4.35
C ASP A 2 -13.34 9.60 4.12
N GLY A 3 -12.20 9.67 4.82
CA GLY A 3 -11.22 8.58 4.82
C GLY A 3 -11.67 7.38 5.66
N ILE A 4 -10.92 6.28 5.60
CA ILE A 4 -11.24 5.02 6.31
C ILE A 4 -11.61 5.25 7.79
N SER A 5 -10.88 6.14 8.49
CA SER A 5 -11.17 6.45 9.90
C SER A 5 -12.53 7.12 10.13
N ALA A 6 -12.99 7.97 9.21
CA ALA A 6 -14.29 8.63 9.31
C ALA A 6 -15.44 7.67 9.00
N ALA A 7 -15.23 6.75 8.05
CA ALA A 7 -16.22 5.75 7.65
C ALA A 7 -16.34 4.57 8.64
N ALA A 8 -15.28 4.28 9.41
CA ALA A 8 -15.25 3.16 10.35
C ALA A 8 -16.09 3.42 11.60
N VAL A 9 -16.98 2.49 11.94
CA VAL A 9 -17.74 2.50 13.19
C VAL A 9 -16.83 2.28 14.41
N PRO A 10 -17.19 2.77 15.61
CA PRO A 10 -16.43 2.49 16.83
C PRO A 10 -16.19 1.00 17.05
N GLY A 11 -14.96 0.63 17.40
CA GLY A 11 -14.55 -0.77 17.59
C GLY A 11 -14.19 -1.54 16.32
N ALA A 12 -14.41 -0.98 15.13
CA ALA A 12 -14.07 -1.65 13.87
C ALA A 12 -12.58 -2.02 13.79
N GLN A 13 -12.29 -3.14 13.12
CA GLN A 13 -10.93 -3.51 12.72
C GLN A 13 -10.68 -3.07 11.27
N ILE A 14 -9.51 -2.48 11.06
CA ILE A 14 -9.01 -2.04 9.77
C ILE A 14 -7.78 -2.88 9.46
N VAL A 15 -7.77 -3.53 8.30
CA VAL A 15 -6.65 -4.32 7.82
C VAL A 15 -6.27 -3.81 6.43
N LEU A 16 -5.03 -3.35 6.27
CA LEU A 16 -4.49 -2.87 4.99
C LEU A 16 -3.27 -3.70 4.62
N LEU A 17 -3.22 -4.19 3.39
CA LEU A 17 -2.04 -4.82 2.81
C LEU A 17 -1.48 -3.90 1.72
N LEU A 18 -0.27 -3.40 1.95
CA LEU A 18 0.35 -2.39 1.09
C LEU A 18 1.66 -2.93 0.54
N SER A 19 1.91 -2.81 -0.76
CA SER A 19 3.20 -3.19 -1.34
C SER A 19 4.33 -2.30 -0.83
N HIS A 20 5.55 -2.84 -0.75
CA HIS A 20 6.76 -2.15 -0.34
C HIS A 20 7.84 -2.23 -1.42
N LYS A 21 8.57 -1.13 -1.64
CA LYS A 21 9.70 -1.06 -2.57
C LYS A 21 10.97 -1.72 -2.02
N LYS A 22 10.95 -3.05 -1.86
CA LYS A 22 12.11 -3.86 -1.41
C LYS A 22 12.44 -5.03 -2.35
N SER A 23 11.46 -5.49 -3.10
CA SER A 23 11.58 -6.63 -4.00
C SER A 23 12.58 -6.45 -5.13
N LEU A 24 13.16 -7.56 -5.59
CA LEU A 24 13.98 -7.65 -6.80
C LEU A 24 13.30 -6.99 -8.00
N TYR A 25 11.99 -7.17 -8.15
CA TYR A 25 11.17 -6.50 -9.17
C TYR A 25 11.45 -4.99 -9.26
N HIS A 26 11.49 -4.30 -8.11
CA HIS A 26 11.72 -2.85 -8.06
C HIS A 26 13.17 -2.50 -8.39
N GLN A 27 14.13 -3.32 -7.96
CA GLN A 27 15.55 -3.11 -8.21
C GLN A 27 15.88 -3.24 -9.71
N VAL A 28 15.34 -4.28 -10.35
CA VAL A 28 15.45 -4.50 -11.80
C VAL A 28 14.82 -3.33 -12.55
N LEU A 29 13.64 -2.89 -12.12
CA LEU A 29 12.93 -1.79 -12.76
C LEU A 29 13.70 -0.46 -12.65
N ASP A 30 14.22 -0.13 -11.47
CA ASP A 30 15.05 1.05 -11.26
C ASP A 30 16.31 1.00 -12.16
N LYS A 31 16.95 -0.18 -12.28
CA LYS A 31 18.12 -0.39 -13.15
C LYS A 31 17.78 -0.18 -14.63
N ILE A 32 16.72 -0.80 -15.12
CA ILE A 32 16.31 -0.69 -16.53
C ILE A 32 15.93 0.76 -16.86
N CYS A 33 15.13 1.40 -16.01
CA CYS A 33 14.72 2.80 -16.21
C CYS A 33 15.89 3.78 -16.17
N SER A 34 16.97 3.46 -15.43
CA SER A 34 18.17 4.30 -15.35
C SER A 34 19.20 4.00 -16.44
N SER A 35 18.97 2.98 -17.28
CA SER A 35 19.90 2.58 -18.33
C SER A 35 19.98 3.62 -19.46
N GLN A 36 21.12 3.68 -20.14
CA GLN A 36 21.32 4.58 -21.29
C GLN A 36 20.26 4.42 -22.39
N LYS A 37 19.73 3.20 -22.54
CA LYS A 37 18.72 2.87 -23.57
C LYS A 37 17.35 3.48 -23.27
N TRP A 38 16.98 3.58 -22.01
CA TRP A 38 15.60 3.87 -21.58
C TRP A 38 15.44 5.16 -20.76
N ASN A 39 16.50 5.69 -20.16
CA ASN A 39 16.44 6.81 -19.21
C ASN A 39 15.73 8.06 -19.74
N GLN A 40 15.85 8.35 -21.04
CA GLN A 40 15.23 9.50 -21.67
C GLN A 40 13.70 9.52 -21.54
N TYR A 41 13.05 8.36 -21.44
CA TYR A 41 11.60 8.26 -21.26
C TYR A 41 11.15 8.55 -19.82
N PHE A 42 12.09 8.64 -18.88
CA PHE A 42 11.81 8.77 -17.45
C PHE A 42 12.32 10.08 -16.83
N LEU A 43 12.87 11.00 -17.62
CA LEU A 43 13.47 12.25 -17.10
C LEU A 43 12.49 13.11 -16.28
N ASN A 44 11.21 13.10 -16.63
CA ASN A 44 10.14 13.84 -15.94
C ASN A 44 9.07 12.89 -15.38
N PHE A 45 9.41 11.63 -15.17
CA PHE A 45 8.45 10.65 -14.68
C PHE A 45 8.35 10.68 -13.15
N ASP A 46 7.21 11.14 -12.66
CA ASP A 46 6.85 11.00 -11.25
C ASP A 46 6.17 9.66 -11.02
N ASN A 47 6.80 8.79 -10.24
CA ASN A 47 6.21 7.51 -9.88
C ASN A 47 4.99 7.74 -8.97
N PRO A 48 3.77 7.34 -9.38
CA PRO A 48 2.56 7.58 -8.60
C PRO A 48 2.51 6.76 -7.30
N ARG A 49 3.40 5.77 -7.13
CA ARG A 49 3.46 4.94 -5.93
C ARG A 49 4.42 5.54 -4.91
N SER A 50 3.90 5.76 -3.71
CA SER A 50 4.68 6.15 -2.54
C SER A 50 4.86 4.96 -1.61
N PHE A 51 6.10 4.66 -1.25
CA PHE A 51 6.46 3.56 -0.37
C PHE A 51 7.11 4.13 0.88
N PHE A 52 6.36 4.17 1.98
CA PHE A 52 6.84 4.72 3.23
C PHE A 52 7.42 3.65 4.15
N ASN A 53 8.34 4.05 5.03
CA ASN A 53 8.80 3.20 6.12
C ASN A 53 7.61 2.85 7.06
N PRO A 54 7.55 1.64 7.64
CA PRO A 54 6.51 1.25 8.60
C PRO A 54 6.23 2.28 9.70
N LYS A 55 7.25 2.99 10.19
CA LYS A 55 7.09 4.08 11.19
C LYS A 55 6.21 5.22 10.67
N ILE A 56 6.38 5.62 9.42
CA ILE A 56 5.58 6.69 8.80
C ILE A 56 4.13 6.22 8.64
N TYR A 57 3.89 4.97 8.25
CA TYR A 57 2.54 4.39 8.23
C TYR A 57 1.90 4.41 9.61
N LYS A 58 2.64 4.03 10.65
CA LYS A 58 2.15 4.11 12.04
C LYS A 58 1.69 5.52 12.40
N ASP A 59 2.51 6.51 12.07
CA ASP A 59 2.23 7.91 12.36
C ASP A 59 1.00 8.41 11.60
N MET A 60 0.86 8.05 10.32
CA MET A 60 -0.30 8.41 9.49
C MET A 60 -1.60 7.80 10.04
N VAL A 61 -1.58 6.51 10.39
CA VAL A 61 -2.75 5.83 10.96
C VAL A 61 -3.13 6.42 12.32
N SER A 62 -2.15 6.69 13.17
CA SER A 62 -2.37 7.30 14.49
C SER A 62 -2.95 8.71 14.36
N LYS A 63 -2.40 9.54 13.45
CA LYS A 63 -2.91 10.89 13.17
C LYS A 63 -4.35 10.89 12.63
N SER A 64 -4.79 9.78 12.02
CA SER A 64 -6.18 9.63 11.57
C SER A 64 -7.16 9.30 12.71
N GLY A 65 -6.70 9.11 13.94
CA GLY A 65 -7.53 8.73 15.09
C GLY A 65 -7.83 7.23 15.17
N LEU A 66 -7.03 6.41 14.49
CA LEU A 66 -7.04 4.95 14.63
C LEU A 66 -5.90 4.50 15.54
N TYR A 67 -6.07 3.37 16.22
CA TYR A 67 -5.03 2.75 17.02
C TYR A 67 -4.36 1.63 16.22
N VAL A 68 -3.03 1.68 16.06
CA VAL A 68 -2.28 0.62 15.37
C VAL A 68 -2.00 -0.52 16.35
N ASN A 69 -2.52 -1.70 16.05
CA ASN A 69 -2.28 -2.91 16.81
C ASN A 69 -0.99 -3.59 16.36
N GLU A 70 -0.81 -3.70 15.05
CA GLU A 70 0.27 -4.51 14.47
C GLU A 70 0.72 -3.95 13.11
N LEU A 71 2.03 -4.07 12.87
CA LEU A 71 2.67 -3.82 11.58
C LEU A 71 3.56 -5.02 11.28
N ILE A 72 3.24 -5.75 10.22
CA ILE A 72 3.98 -6.94 9.81
C ILE A 72 4.53 -6.69 8.41
N GLU A 73 5.84 -6.89 8.24
CA GLU A 73 6.43 -6.99 6.91
C GLU A 73 6.43 -8.47 6.49
N GLU A 74 5.79 -8.76 5.36
CA GLU A 74 5.66 -10.13 4.85
C GLU A 74 6.12 -10.20 3.39
N GLU A 75 6.71 -11.33 3.01
CA GLU A 75 7.09 -11.64 1.64
C GLU A 75 6.06 -12.59 1.02
N MET A 76 5.43 -12.14 -0.06
CA MET A 76 4.49 -12.94 -0.85
C MET A 76 5.18 -13.39 -2.14
N THR A 77 5.12 -14.67 -2.47
CA THR A 77 5.71 -15.21 -3.70
C THR A 77 4.61 -15.57 -4.70
N TYR A 78 4.75 -15.06 -5.92
CA TYR A 78 3.96 -15.46 -7.07
C TYR A 78 4.85 -16.22 -8.04
N PHE A 79 4.35 -17.32 -8.58
CA PHE A 79 5.07 -18.12 -9.56
C PHE A 79 4.47 -17.86 -10.94
N PHE A 80 5.34 -17.64 -11.92
CA PHE A 80 4.96 -17.52 -13.32
C PHE A 80 5.58 -18.69 -14.09
N ASP A 81 4.78 -19.31 -14.95
CA ASP A 81 5.22 -20.48 -15.73
C ASP A 81 6.16 -20.10 -16.87
N THR A 82 6.02 -18.87 -17.37
CA THR A 82 6.80 -18.42 -18.52
C THR A 82 7.21 -16.96 -18.38
N LYS A 83 8.30 -16.62 -19.06
CA LYS A 83 8.75 -15.23 -19.26
C LYS A 83 7.66 -14.33 -19.83
N GLU A 84 6.79 -14.87 -20.69
CA GLU A 84 5.68 -14.12 -21.28
C GLU A 84 4.64 -13.74 -20.23
N GLN A 85 4.33 -14.64 -19.29
CA GLN A 85 3.43 -14.29 -18.17
C GLN A 85 4.04 -13.20 -17.27
N LEU A 86 5.36 -13.24 -17.02
CA LEU A 86 6.07 -12.18 -16.28
C LEU A 86 5.96 -10.83 -17.01
N LYS A 87 6.17 -10.81 -18.33
CA LYS A 87 6.00 -9.60 -19.15
C LYS A 87 4.59 -9.06 -19.09
N ASN A 88 3.58 -9.93 -19.22
CA ASN A 88 2.17 -9.54 -19.15
C ASN A 88 1.79 -8.97 -17.78
N PHE A 89 2.29 -9.57 -16.70
CA PHE A 89 2.13 -9.04 -15.35
C PHE A 89 2.73 -7.62 -15.25
N PHE A 90 3.97 -7.43 -15.73
CA PHE A 90 4.60 -6.12 -15.69
C PHE A 90 3.88 -5.08 -16.56
N SER A 91 3.47 -5.46 -17.77
CA SER A 91 2.70 -4.60 -18.68
C SER A 91 1.39 -4.11 -18.05
N ALA A 92 0.72 -4.95 -17.26
CA ALA A 92 -0.50 -4.58 -16.55
C ALA A 92 -0.26 -3.74 -15.29
N ALA A 93 0.76 -4.09 -14.48
CA ALA A 93 0.95 -3.52 -13.14
C ALA A 93 1.95 -2.36 -13.06
N GLY A 94 2.85 -2.23 -14.05
CA GLY A 94 3.94 -1.26 -14.06
C GLY A 94 3.49 0.11 -14.57
N SER A 95 3.56 1.15 -13.74
CA SER A 95 3.27 2.53 -14.18
C SER A 95 4.27 3.03 -15.24
N GLN A 96 5.47 2.48 -15.26
CA GLN A 96 6.57 2.81 -16.16
C GLN A 96 6.25 2.50 -17.63
N ILE A 97 5.46 1.44 -17.90
CA ILE A 97 5.16 1.03 -19.28
C ILE A 97 4.42 2.13 -20.07
N LYS A 98 3.71 3.02 -19.37
CA LYS A 98 2.99 4.15 -19.96
C LYS A 98 3.92 5.24 -20.50
N GLN A 99 5.19 5.25 -20.08
CA GLN A 99 6.20 6.19 -20.57
C GLN A 99 6.89 5.70 -21.85
N ILE A 100 6.75 4.41 -22.18
CA ILE A 100 7.43 3.79 -23.31
C ILE A 100 6.55 3.90 -24.56
N PRO A 101 7.09 4.37 -25.70
CA PRO A 101 6.38 4.36 -26.99
C PRO A 101 5.87 2.96 -27.36
N GLU A 102 4.70 2.88 -27.99
CA GLU A 102 4.02 1.61 -28.27
C GLU A 102 4.88 0.62 -29.06
N ASP A 103 5.59 1.11 -30.07
CA ASP A 103 6.52 0.35 -30.93
C ASP A 103 7.76 -0.17 -30.18
N ARG A 104 8.04 0.37 -28.99
CA ARG A 104 9.18 0.00 -28.15
C ARG A 104 8.80 -0.76 -26.87
N LYS A 105 7.51 -0.91 -26.58
CA LYS A 105 7.06 -1.57 -25.34
C LYS A 105 7.53 -3.01 -25.25
N GLU A 106 7.42 -3.77 -26.33
CA GLU A 106 7.83 -5.17 -26.35
C GLU A 106 9.34 -5.32 -26.10
N GLU A 107 10.15 -4.44 -26.69
CA GLU A 107 11.60 -4.39 -26.43
C GLU A 107 11.89 -4.08 -24.96
N PHE A 108 11.19 -3.12 -24.37
CA PHE A 108 11.33 -2.76 -22.95
C PHE A 108 10.91 -3.89 -22.00
N LEU A 109 9.80 -4.57 -22.30
CA LEU A 109 9.32 -5.71 -21.52
C LEU A 109 10.32 -6.88 -21.58
N ASN A 110 10.92 -7.12 -22.75
CA ASN A 110 11.96 -8.14 -22.91
C ASN A 110 13.23 -7.80 -22.11
N ASP A 111 13.70 -6.54 -22.17
CA ASP A 111 14.85 -6.10 -21.38
C ASP A 111 14.59 -6.25 -19.87
N PHE A 112 13.39 -5.90 -19.41
CA PHE A 112 12.97 -6.11 -18.02
C PHE A 112 12.97 -7.60 -17.64
N ALA A 113 12.31 -8.45 -18.42
CA ALA A 113 12.17 -9.87 -18.09
C ALA A 113 13.52 -10.60 -18.13
N ASN A 114 14.37 -10.29 -19.11
CA ASN A 114 15.74 -10.81 -19.21
C ASN A 114 16.57 -10.45 -17.97
N GLU A 115 16.56 -9.17 -17.59
CA GLU A 115 17.32 -8.71 -16.44
C GLU A 115 16.76 -9.28 -15.12
N PHE A 116 15.45 -9.47 -15.02
CA PHE A 116 14.83 -10.11 -13.88
C PHE A 116 15.29 -11.56 -13.73
N LEU A 117 15.16 -12.37 -14.78
CA LEU A 117 15.58 -13.78 -14.78
C LEU A 117 17.07 -13.92 -14.45
N ARG A 118 17.90 -13.06 -15.05
CA ARG A 118 19.34 -13.02 -14.80
C ARG A 118 19.68 -12.75 -13.34
N GLN A 119 18.95 -11.85 -12.66
CA GLN A 119 19.19 -11.56 -11.24
C GLN A 119 18.53 -12.57 -10.29
N ALA A 120 17.41 -13.17 -10.71
CA ALA A 120 16.74 -14.22 -9.96
C ALA A 120 17.49 -15.55 -10.00
N ASN A 121 18.52 -15.69 -10.86
CA ASN A 121 19.20 -16.94 -11.17
C ASN A 121 18.20 -18.05 -11.54
N CYS A 122 17.22 -17.71 -12.38
CA CYS A 122 16.17 -18.62 -12.84
C CYS A 122 16.33 -18.83 -14.34
N ASP A 123 16.29 -20.08 -14.77
CA ASP A 123 16.27 -20.43 -16.19
C ASP A 123 14.85 -20.28 -16.75
N GLU A 124 14.73 -20.14 -18.08
CA GLU A 124 13.43 -19.90 -18.75
C GLU A 124 12.46 -21.09 -18.67
N ASP A 125 12.97 -22.30 -18.38
CA ASP A 125 12.20 -23.55 -18.25
C ASP A 125 11.73 -23.84 -16.82
N GLU A 126 12.11 -23.01 -15.84
CA GLU A 126 11.70 -23.15 -14.44
C GLU A 126 10.58 -22.18 -14.07
N LEU A 127 9.79 -22.53 -13.03
CA LEU A 127 8.82 -21.60 -12.44
C LEU A 127 9.54 -20.36 -11.92
N ILE A 128 9.16 -19.19 -12.43
CA ILE A 128 9.81 -17.92 -12.13
C ILE A 128 9.23 -17.35 -10.82
N PRO A 129 9.99 -17.29 -9.71
CA PRO A 129 9.49 -16.78 -8.45
C PRO A 129 9.61 -15.26 -8.39
N VAL A 130 8.48 -14.57 -8.35
CA VAL A 130 8.41 -13.12 -8.13
C VAL A 130 7.94 -12.84 -6.72
N ARG A 131 8.84 -12.27 -5.92
CA ARG A 131 8.61 -11.99 -4.50
C ARG A 131 8.24 -10.53 -4.27
N PHE A 132 7.07 -10.28 -3.72
CA PHE A 132 6.61 -8.95 -3.30
C PHE A 132 6.68 -8.82 -1.79
N TRP A 133 7.41 -7.81 -1.33
CA TRP A 133 7.34 -7.38 0.06
C TRP A 133 6.12 -6.52 0.26
N CYS A 134 5.34 -6.84 1.29
CA CYS A 134 4.15 -6.12 1.69
C CYS A 134 4.25 -5.73 3.17
N LEU A 135 3.59 -4.62 3.52
CA LEU A 135 3.34 -4.20 4.89
C LEU A 135 1.86 -4.43 5.19
N LEU A 136 1.58 -5.33 6.11
CA LEU A 136 0.27 -5.54 6.69
C LEU A 136 0.10 -4.60 7.88
N VAL A 137 -0.90 -3.72 7.82
CA VAL A 137 -1.28 -2.81 8.88
C VAL A 137 -2.59 -3.28 9.49
N LYS A 138 -2.56 -3.62 10.78
CA LYS A 138 -3.78 -3.91 11.56
C LYS A 138 -4.01 -2.78 12.54
N ALA A 139 -5.18 -2.17 12.46
CA ALA A 139 -5.58 -1.06 13.31
C ALA A 139 -7.03 -1.22 13.78
N ASN A 140 -7.40 -0.47 14.81
CA ASN A 140 -8.77 -0.42 15.33
C ASN A 140 -9.26 1.03 15.44
N LYS A 141 -10.56 1.23 15.18
CA LYS A 141 -11.26 2.44 15.60
C LYS A 141 -11.53 2.34 17.11
N PRO A 142 -11.14 3.33 17.93
CA PRO A 142 -11.41 3.29 19.36
C PRO A 142 -12.91 3.12 19.65
N THR A 143 -13.24 2.31 20.66
CA THR A 143 -14.61 2.23 21.17
C THR A 143 -14.88 3.45 22.04
N VAL A 144 -15.95 4.19 21.76
CA VAL A 144 -16.41 5.24 22.66
C VAL A 144 -17.13 4.55 23.81
N LYS A 145 -16.53 4.52 25.00
CA LYS A 145 -17.30 4.24 26.22
C LYS A 145 -18.10 5.52 26.53
N LEU A 146 -19.41 5.47 26.34
CA LEU A 146 -20.30 6.47 26.91
C LEU A 146 -20.28 6.28 28.43
N GLU A 147 -19.48 7.07 29.13
CA GLU A 147 -19.66 7.23 30.58
C GLU A 147 -20.98 7.98 30.77
N ILE A 148 -22.01 7.27 31.24
CA ILE A 148 -23.23 7.90 31.74
C ILE A 148 -22.82 8.65 33.00
N ILE A 149 -22.57 9.94 32.88
CA ILE A 149 -22.46 10.83 34.03
C ILE A 149 -23.87 10.92 34.64
N ASN A 150 -24.13 10.10 35.66
CA ASN A 150 -25.32 10.25 36.50
C ASN A 150 -25.13 11.51 37.35
N ASP A 151 -25.48 12.67 36.80
CA ASP A 151 -25.66 13.87 37.60
C ASP A 151 -26.99 13.75 38.37
N LYS A 152 -26.95 13.10 39.53
CA LYS A 152 -28.01 13.21 40.55
C LYS A 152 -27.60 14.25 41.58
N SER A 153 -27.49 15.51 41.14
CA SER A 153 -27.52 16.67 42.02
C SER A 153 -28.67 17.61 41.63
N SER A 154 -29.91 17.17 41.90
CA SER A 154 -31.04 18.11 41.94
C SER A 154 -32.05 17.66 43.00
N ASN A 155 -31.82 18.15 44.23
CA ASN A 155 -32.89 18.37 45.18
C ASN A 155 -33.88 19.37 44.56
N PHE A 156 -35.04 18.90 44.10
CA PHE A 156 -36.18 19.77 43.83
C PHE A 156 -37.17 19.62 44.98
N SER A 157 -37.11 20.58 45.91
CA SER A 157 -38.21 20.89 46.81
C SER A 157 -39.36 21.47 45.99
N SER A 158 -40.53 20.85 46.09
CA SER A 158 -41.76 21.43 45.57
C SER A 158 -42.19 22.58 46.48
N SER A 159 -42.27 23.79 45.93
CA SER A 159 -43.27 24.75 46.38
C SER A 159 -43.67 25.63 45.21
N ALA A 160 -44.96 25.63 44.94
CA ALA A 160 -45.62 26.45 43.94
C ALA A 160 -45.73 27.89 44.43
N THR A 161 -45.60 28.87 43.54
CA THR A 161 -46.62 29.89 43.29
C THR A 161 -46.22 30.77 42.12
N TYR A 162 -47.22 31.23 41.37
CA TYR A 162 -47.10 32.03 40.17
C TYR A 162 -47.70 33.42 40.39
N LYS A 163 -47.05 34.41 39.75
CA LYS A 163 -47.48 35.78 39.37
C LYS A 163 -47.43 36.90 40.41
N PRO A 164 -47.25 38.17 39.96
CA PRO A 164 -47.21 38.70 38.58
C PRO A 164 -45.83 38.73 37.93
#